data_AF-W4KHT3-F1
#
_entry.id   AF-W4KHT3-F1
#
_cell.length_a   1.000
_cell.length_b   1.000
_cell.length_c   1.000
_cell.angle_alpha   90.00
_cell.angle_beta   90.00
_cell.angle_gamma   90.00
#
_symmetry.space_group_name_H-M   'P 1'
#
loop_
_entity.id
_entity.type
_entity.pdbx_description
1 polymer ?
#
loop_
_entity_poly.entity_id
_entity_poly.type
_entity_poly.pdbx_seq_one_letter_code
_entity_poly.pdbx_strand_id
1 'polypeptide(L)'
;SYEALKEKRAWDFAIAPAKSLPMQAFMLYMSGGGVQIFSMGIVAMLLFSPFTNLAGINAAFAPFAPGAPASSPSSKLDANSLTTLSLQKLVYLACNLLTLGLGLWKCRSMGLLPTGTGDWLAFESRGVPPELTLL
;
A
#
# COMPACT_ATOMS: atom_id res chain seq x y z
N SER A 1 17.37 -29.36 -4.17
CA SER A 1 17.98 -28.87 -2.92
C SER A 1 16.93 -28.12 -2.12
N TYR A 2 16.83 -28.33 -0.80
CA TYR A 2 15.84 -27.69 0.07
C TYR A 2 15.91 -26.14 0.03
N GLU A 3 17.09 -25.58 -0.20
CA GLU A 3 17.29 -24.14 -0.34
C GLU A 3 16.65 -23.55 -1.60
N ALA A 4 16.71 -24.26 -2.74
CA ALA A 4 16.06 -23.81 -3.97
C ALA A 4 14.52 -23.78 -3.86
N LEU A 5 13.94 -24.64 -3.01
CA LEU A 5 12.50 -24.61 -2.70
C LEU A 5 12.13 -23.41 -1.81
N LYS A 6 12.98 -23.07 -0.84
CA LYS A 6 12.81 -21.88 0.00
C LYS A 6 12.89 -20.60 -0.82
N GLU A 7 13.84 -20.52 -1.75
CA GLU A 7 14.01 -19.37 -2.65
C GLU A 7 12.80 -19.17 -3.56
N LYS A 8 12.29 -20.24 -4.21
CA LYS A 8 11.08 -20.15 -5.03
C LYS A 8 9.87 -19.68 -4.23
N ARG A 9 9.71 -20.17 -2.99
CA ARG A 9 8.61 -19.74 -2.13
C ARG A 9 8.76 -18.29 -1.67
N ALA A 10 9.98 -17.82 -1.41
CA ALA A 10 10.25 -16.42 -1.07
C ALA A 10 9.91 -15.48 -2.23
N TRP A 11 10.20 -15.90 -3.46
CA TRP A 11 9.80 -15.18 -4.67
C TRP A 11 8.28 -15.13 -4.87
N ASP A 12 7.59 -16.24 -4.63
CA ASP A 12 6.13 -16.28 -4.68
C ASP A 12 5.50 -15.37 -3.61
N PHE A 13 6.10 -15.30 -2.42
CA PHE A 13 5.67 -14.41 -1.35
C PHE A 13 5.91 -12.93 -1.70
N ALA A 14 7.08 -12.61 -2.26
CA ALA A 14 7.41 -11.24 -2.66
C ALA A 14 6.42 -10.66 -3.69
N ILE A 15 5.94 -11.49 -4.61
CA ILE A 15 5.01 -11.09 -5.68
C ILE A 15 3.53 -11.21 -5.25
N ALA A 16 3.24 -11.83 -4.09
CA ALA A 16 1.88 -12.05 -3.62
C ALA A 16 1.00 -10.77 -3.58
N PRO A 17 1.48 -9.60 -3.13
CA PRO A 17 0.68 -8.37 -3.15
C PRO A 17 0.33 -7.91 -4.57
N ALA A 18 1.21 -8.15 -5.55
CA ALA A 18 0.94 -7.79 -6.94
C ALA A 18 -0.08 -8.73 -7.61
N LYS A 19 -0.18 -9.99 -7.17
CA LYS A 19 -1.16 -10.95 -7.75
C LYS A 19 -2.61 -10.58 -7.42
N SER A 20 -2.87 -9.94 -6.28
CA SER A 20 -4.21 -9.48 -5.89
C SER A 20 -4.58 -8.11 -6.44
N LEU A 21 -3.60 -7.34 -6.93
CA LEU A 21 -3.83 -5.99 -7.48
C LEU A 21 -4.79 -5.94 -8.66
N PRO A 22 -4.69 -6.81 -9.69
CA PRO A 22 -5.60 -6.77 -10.83
C PRO A 22 -7.07 -6.97 -10.43
N MET A 23 -7.33 -7.90 -9.50
CA MET A 23 -8.68 -8.14 -8.98
C MET A 23 -9.21 -6.93 -8.23
N GLN A 24 -8.39 -6.34 -7.35
CA GLN A 24 -8.75 -5.15 -6.59
C GLN A 24 -8.96 -3.94 -7.53
N ALA A 25 -8.08 -3.73 -8.50
CA ALA A 25 -8.20 -2.65 -9.48
C ALA A 25 -9.47 -2.78 -10.33
N PHE A 26 -9.80 -3.98 -10.78
CA PHE A 26 -11.03 -4.25 -11.53
C PHE A 26 -12.28 -3.99 -10.69
N MET A 27 -12.30 -4.47 -9.44
CA MET A 27 -13.39 -4.21 -8.50
C MET A 27 -13.56 -2.71 -8.25
N LEU A 28 -12.46 -1.99 -8.01
CA LEU A 28 -12.48 -0.53 -7.80
C LEU A 28 -12.94 0.22 -9.06
N TYR A 29 -12.57 -0.24 -10.24
CA TYR A 29 -13.03 0.31 -11.51
C TYR A 29 -14.55 0.14 -11.67
N MET A 30 -15.08 -1.07 -11.42
CA MET A 30 -16.51 -1.34 -11.51
C MET A 30 -17.35 -0.66 -10.43
N SER A 31 -16.77 -0.38 -9.25
CA SER A 31 -17.45 0.31 -8.15
C SER A 31 -17.78 1.78 -8.44
N GLY A 32 -17.29 2.36 -9.55
CA GLY A 32 -17.65 3.72 -9.98
C GLY A 32 -17.09 4.85 -9.08
N GLY A 33 -17.57 6.08 -9.28
CA GLY A 33 -17.15 7.28 -8.54
C GLY A 33 -17.93 7.55 -7.25
N GLY A 34 -18.86 6.67 -6.87
CA GLY A 34 -19.72 6.88 -5.70
C GLY A 34 -18.99 6.63 -4.37
N VAL A 35 -19.08 7.60 -3.45
CA VAL A 35 -18.62 7.45 -2.06
C VAL A 35 -19.65 6.63 -1.28
N GLN A 36 -19.51 5.31 -1.31
CA GLN A 36 -20.26 4.41 -0.44
C GLN A 36 -19.47 4.11 0.85
N ILE A 37 -20.19 3.93 1.98
CA ILE A 37 -19.61 3.53 3.27
C ILE A 37 -18.71 2.29 3.12
N PHE A 38 -19.14 1.31 2.33
CA PHE A 38 -18.37 0.09 2.06
C PHE A 38 -17.08 0.37 1.28
N SER A 39 -17.11 1.35 0.38
CA SER A 39 -15.96 1.77 -0.41
C SER A 39 -14.94 2.55 0.43
N MET A 40 -15.39 3.35 1.41
CA MET A 40 -14.49 4.07 2.32
C MET A 40 -13.66 3.13 3.19
N GLY A 41 -14.28 2.08 3.74
CA GLY A 41 -13.58 1.10 4.57
C GLY A 41 -12.49 0.35 3.80
N ILE A 42 -12.78 -0.07 2.57
CA ILE A 42 -11.81 -0.80 1.75
C ILE A 42 -10.68 0.09 1.26
N VAL A 43 -10.96 1.36 0.92
CA VAL A 43 -9.95 2.34 0.51
C VAL A 43 -9.00 2.67 1.66
N ALA A 44 -9.51 2.83 2.89
CA ALA A 44 -8.67 3.03 4.07
C ALA A 44 -7.75 1.83 4.32
N MET A 45 -8.29 0.61 4.26
CA MET A 45 -7.49 -0.60 4.44
C MET A 45 -6.46 -0.77 3.32
N LEU A 46 -6.81 -0.43 2.07
CA LEU A 46 -5.91 -0.45 0.92
C LEU A 46 -4.77 0.56 1.07
N LEU A 47 -5.03 1.73 1.64
CA LEU A 47 -4.01 2.74 1.93
C LEU A 47 -3.09 2.36 3.09
N PHE A 48 -3.63 1.78 4.17
CA PHE A 48 -2.85 1.44 5.37
C PHE A 48 -2.16 0.08 5.32
N SER A 49 -2.71 -0.88 4.56
CA SER A 49 -2.09 -2.21 4.38
C SER A 49 -0.64 -2.21 3.86
N PRO A 50 -0.22 -1.37 2.90
CA PRO A 50 1.18 -1.33 2.49
C PRO A 50 2.10 -0.88 3.63
N PHE A 51 1.64 -0.01 4.53
CA PHE A 51 2.45 0.41 5.69
C PHE A 51 2.61 -0.73 6.71
N THR A 52 1.55 -1.49 7.00
CA THR A 52 1.63 -2.64 7.92
C THR A 52 2.46 -3.77 7.31
N ASN A 53 2.33 -4.02 6.01
CA ASN A 53 3.14 -4.98 5.25
C ASN A 53 4.64 -4.61 5.26
N LEU A 54 4.96 -3.32 5.12
CA LEU A 54 6.35 -2.85 5.17
C LEU A 54 6.92 -2.87 6.59
N ALA A 55 6.14 -2.49 7.60
CA ALA A 55 6.55 -2.57 9.00
C ALA A 55 6.83 -4.02 9.44
N GLY A 56 6.09 -5.00 8.88
CA GLY A 56 6.25 -6.43 9.15
C GLY A 56 7.23 -7.17 8.23
N ILE A 57 7.91 -6.48 7.29
CA ILE A 57 8.67 -7.16 6.23
C ILE A 57 9.76 -8.09 6.77
N ASN A 58 10.45 -7.71 7.86
CA ASN A 58 11.50 -8.54 8.43
C ASN A 58 10.95 -9.81 9.09
N ALA A 59 9.79 -9.72 9.76
CA ALA A 59 9.12 -10.87 10.34
C ALA A 59 8.53 -11.80 9.27
N ALA A 60 8.02 -11.22 8.17
CA ALA A 60 7.45 -11.97 7.06
C ALA A 60 8.49 -12.75 6.24
N PHE A 61 9.71 -12.23 6.13
CA PHE A 61 10.82 -12.89 5.43
C PHE A 61 11.70 -13.79 6.34
N ALA A 62 11.54 -13.72 7.67
CA ALA A 62 12.28 -14.54 8.62
C ALA A 62 12.19 -16.07 8.36
N PRO A 63 11.06 -16.65 7.92
CA PRO A 63 10.97 -18.08 7.60
C PRO A 63 11.75 -18.50 6.34
N PHE A 64 12.15 -17.54 5.50
CA PHE A 64 12.77 -17.79 4.20
C PHE A 64 14.29 -17.56 4.19
N ALA A 65 14.88 -17.17 5.33
CA ALA A 65 16.32 -16.94 5.45
C ALA A 65 17.13 -18.25 5.25
N PRO A 66 18.21 -18.25 4.44
CA PRO A 66 19.13 -19.37 4.32
C PRO A 66 19.85 -19.55 5.67
N GLY A 67 19.77 -20.76 6.24
CA GLY A 67 20.35 -21.06 7.55
C GLY A 67 19.38 -21.11 8.75
N ALA A 68 18.07 -20.89 8.58
CA ALA A 68 17.09 -21.18 9.64
C ALA A 68 16.70 -22.69 9.63
N PRO A 69 17.20 -23.53 10.56
CA PRO A 69 16.68 -24.87 10.76
C PRO A 69 15.25 -24.76 11.31
N ALA A 70 14.36 -25.58 10.76
CA ALA A 70 12.92 -25.56 11.01
C ALA A 70 12.51 -26.05 12.43
N SER A 71 13.39 -25.97 13.45
CA SER A 71 13.13 -26.60 14.75
C SER A 71 13.97 -26.09 15.94
N SER A 72 14.48 -24.84 15.96
CA SER A 72 15.15 -24.33 17.17
C SER A 72 14.82 -22.87 17.50
N PRO A 73 14.40 -22.58 18.75
CA PRO A 73 14.02 -21.24 19.20
C PRO A 73 15.22 -20.33 19.54
N SER A 74 16.45 -20.74 19.23
CA SER A 74 17.68 -20.10 19.73
C SER A 74 18.58 -19.43 18.68
N SER A 75 18.33 -19.54 17.36
CA SER A 75 19.12 -18.80 16.36
C SER A 75 18.51 -17.44 16.02
N LYS A 76 18.35 -16.59 17.04
CA LYS A 76 17.98 -15.18 16.90
C LYS A 76 19.08 -14.29 16.30
N LEU A 77 20.24 -14.84 15.91
CA LEU A 77 21.42 -14.01 15.66
C LEU A 77 21.52 -13.37 14.27
N ASP A 78 20.89 -13.88 13.20
CA ASP A 78 21.07 -13.29 11.86
C ASP A 78 19.80 -13.25 10.98
N ALA A 79 18.62 -13.43 11.58
CA ALA A 79 17.33 -13.31 10.87
C ALA A 79 16.97 -11.85 10.50
N ASN A 80 17.69 -10.87 11.06
CA ASN A 80 17.52 -9.44 10.80
C ASN A 80 18.56 -8.87 9.81
N SER A 81 19.42 -9.69 9.22
CA SER A 81 20.43 -9.18 8.29
C SER A 81 19.77 -8.62 7.02
N LEU A 82 20.08 -7.36 6.69
CA LEU A 82 19.61 -6.66 5.49
C LEU A 82 20.14 -7.29 4.19
N THR A 83 21.07 -8.24 4.28
CA THR A 83 21.77 -8.83 3.13
C THR A 83 21.19 -10.18 2.69
N THR A 84 20.38 -10.85 3.51
CA THR A 84 19.73 -12.11 3.10
C THR A 84 18.41 -11.78 2.39
N LEU A 85 18.37 -12.01 1.07
CA LEU A 85 17.20 -11.77 0.19
C LEU A 85 16.81 -10.30 -0.05
N SER A 86 17.80 -9.42 -0.29
CA SER A 86 17.56 -8.00 -0.59
C SER A 86 16.68 -7.78 -1.83
N LEU A 87 16.83 -8.62 -2.85
CA LEU A 87 16.10 -8.51 -4.12
C LEU A 87 14.61 -8.84 -3.93
N GLN A 88 14.26 -9.88 -3.18
CA GLN A 88 12.88 -10.26 -2.88
C GLN A 88 12.19 -9.20 -1.99
N LYS A 89 12.91 -8.62 -1.03
CA LYS A 89 12.40 -7.49 -0.23
C LYS A 89 12.13 -6.25 -1.08
N LEU A 90 13.01 -5.93 -2.03
CA LEU A 90 12.82 -4.81 -2.96
C LEU A 90 11.59 -5.01 -3.84
N VAL A 91 11.40 -6.22 -4.38
CA VAL A 91 10.21 -6.58 -5.16
C VAL A 91 8.94 -6.46 -4.31
N TYR A 92 8.96 -6.94 -3.07
CA TYR A 92 7.83 -6.79 -2.15
C TYR A 92 7.51 -5.32 -1.84
N LEU A 93 8.53 -4.48 -1.63
CA LEU A 93 8.37 -3.03 -1.47
C LEU A 93 7.74 -2.40 -2.73
N ALA A 94 8.25 -2.71 -3.91
CA ALA A 94 7.69 -2.21 -5.17
C ALA A 94 6.22 -2.62 -5.35
N CYS A 95 5.87 -3.87 -5.01
CA CYS A 95 4.49 -4.36 -5.08
C CYS A 95 3.57 -3.61 -4.10
N ASN A 96 4.02 -3.34 -2.87
CA ASN A 96 3.24 -2.57 -1.89
C ASN A 96 3.09 -1.10 -2.31
N LEU A 97 4.11 -0.49 -2.92
CA LEU A 97 4.03 0.86 -3.50
C LEU A 97 3.01 0.94 -4.65
N LEU A 98 2.96 -0.09 -5.50
CA LEU A 98 1.93 -0.19 -6.55
C LEU A 98 0.52 -0.25 -5.95
N THR A 99 0.32 -1.03 -4.88
CA THR A 99 -0.95 -1.09 -4.14
C THR A 99 -1.34 0.27 -3.57
N LEU A 100 -0.38 0.97 -2.97
CA LEU A 100 -0.57 2.30 -2.42
C LEU A 100 -0.94 3.31 -3.52
N GLY A 101 -0.27 3.25 -4.68
CA GLY A 101 -0.56 4.11 -5.84
C GLY A 101 -1.97 3.91 -6.38
N LEU A 102 -2.44 2.65 -6.47
CA LEU A 102 -3.82 2.33 -6.86
C LEU A 102 -4.84 2.88 -5.87
N GLY A 103 -4.56 2.79 -4.56
CA GLY A 103 -5.40 3.38 -3.52
C GLY A 103 -5.47 4.90 -3.61
N LEU A 104 -4.33 5.58 -3.78
CA LEU A 104 -4.27 7.03 -3.95
C LEU A 104 -5.03 7.49 -5.20
N TRP A 105 -4.89 6.79 -6.32
CA TRP A 105 -5.64 7.08 -7.54
C TRP A 105 -7.15 6.98 -7.31
N LYS A 106 -7.60 5.98 -6.54
CA LYS A 106 -9.01 5.83 -6.20
C LYS A 106 -9.51 6.93 -5.24
N CYS A 107 -8.74 7.27 -4.22
CA CYS A 107 -9.04 8.40 -3.34
C CYS A 107 -9.18 9.71 -4.12
N ARG A 108 -8.29 9.94 -5.10
CA ARG A 108 -8.39 11.08 -6.01
C ARG A 108 -9.67 11.02 -6.84
N SER A 109 -10.00 9.87 -7.41
CA SER A 109 -11.20 9.68 -8.25
C SER A 109 -12.51 9.85 -7.46
N MET A 110 -12.48 9.64 -6.14
CA MET A 110 -13.61 9.84 -5.22
C MET A 110 -13.69 11.26 -4.63
N GLY A 111 -12.73 12.13 -4.93
CA GLY A 111 -12.69 13.49 -4.35
C GLY A 111 -12.39 13.53 -2.85
N LEU A 112 -11.77 12.48 -2.29
CA LEU A 112 -11.42 12.43 -0.86
C LEU A 112 -10.14 13.19 -0.53
N LEU A 113 -9.28 13.38 -1.53
CA LEU A 113 -8.01 14.07 -1.34
C LEU A 113 -8.26 15.58 -1.46
N PRO A 114 -7.81 16.39 -0.49
CA PRO A 114 -7.96 17.85 -0.47
C PRO A 114 -7.05 18.50 -1.53
N THR A 115 -7.38 18.28 -2.79
CA THR A 115 -6.56 18.63 -3.98
C THR A 115 -7.26 19.65 -4.86
N GLY A 116 -8.56 19.87 -4.67
CA GLY A 116 -9.32 20.89 -5.36
C GLY A 116 -9.27 22.23 -4.62
N THR A 117 -9.35 23.33 -5.36
CA THR A 117 -9.53 24.68 -4.78
C THR A 117 -10.80 24.78 -3.93
N GLY A 118 -11.84 23.99 -4.26
CA GLY A 118 -13.06 23.88 -3.47
C GLY A 118 -12.85 23.35 -2.06
N ASP A 119 -11.85 22.49 -1.83
CA ASP A 119 -11.54 21.91 -0.51
C ASP A 119 -11.01 22.97 0.47
N TRP A 120 -10.47 24.08 -0.06
CA TRP A 120 -9.88 25.18 0.69
C TRP A 120 -10.77 26.41 0.78
N LEU A 121 -11.94 26.38 0.14
CA LEU A 121 -12.84 27.52 0.01
C LEU A 121 -13.39 28.00 1.36
N ALA A 122 -13.44 27.11 2.37
CA ALA A 122 -13.81 27.46 3.74
C ALA A 122 -12.74 28.31 4.46
N PHE A 123 -11.50 28.31 3.97
CA PHE A 123 -10.37 29.05 4.52
C PHE A 123 -10.00 30.29 3.68
N GLU A 124 -10.66 30.50 2.54
CA GLU A 124 -10.41 31.63 1.65
C GLU A 124 -11.16 32.88 2.15
N SER A 125 -10.42 33.93 2.48
CA SER A 125 -11.01 35.24 2.78
C SER A 125 -11.44 35.91 1.47
N ARG A 126 -12.75 35.97 1.21
CA ARG A 126 -13.27 36.77 0.09
C ARG A 126 -13.32 38.25 0.49
N GLY A 127 -12.82 39.11 -0.38
CA GLY A 127 -12.93 40.57 -0.20
C GLY A 127 -14.39 41.03 -0.15
N VAL A 128 -14.61 42.23 0.39
CA VAL A 128 -15.94 42.87 0.44
C VAL A 128 -16.50 42.92 -0.98
N PRO A 129 -17.75 42.49 -1.23
CA PRO A 129 -18.36 42.55 -2.55
C PRO A 129 -18.31 43.99 -3.06
N PRO A 130 -17.89 44.24 -4.32
CA PRO A 130 -17.90 45.59 -4.86
C PRO A 130 -19.33 46.12 -4.81
N GLU A 131 -19.53 47.21 -4.06
CA GLU A 131 -20.82 47.88 -3.93
C GLU A 131 -21.34 48.14 -5.36
N LEU A 132 -22.51 47.59 -5.69
CA LEU A 132 -23.22 47.85 -6.94
C LEU A 132 -23.53 49.34 -7.02
N THR A 133 -22.60 50.10 -7.59
CA THR A 133 -22.77 51.49 -7.97
C THR A 133 -23.59 51.51 -9.25
N LEU A 134 -24.88 51.17 -9.11
CA LEU A 134 -25.89 51.50 -10.10
C LEU A 134 -26.21 52.99 -9.95
N LEU A 135 -25.39 53.81 -10.61
CA LEU A 135 -25.75 55.16 -11.03
C LEU A 135 -26.25 55.11 -12.47
#